data_AF-A0A914Z7X5-F1
#
_entry.id   AF-A0A914Z7X5-F1
#
_cell.length_a   1.000
_cell.length_b   1.000
_cell.length_c   1.000
_cell.angle_alpha   90.00
_cell.angle_beta   90.00
_cell.angle_gamma   90.00
#
_symmetry.space_group_name_H-M   'P 1'
#
loop_
_entity.id
_entity.type
_entity.pdbx_description
1 polymer ?
#
loop_
_entity_poly.entity_id
_entity_poly.type
_entity_poly.pdbx_seq_one_letter_code
_entity_poly.pdbx_strand_id
1 'polypeptide(L)'
;MHQTWLQPTEDKSVLATFTARPKLQISVHDLKLTTVIDQNTCRAKFHKISGCANCPEGATASFTCSTDFGESEGHVFCGETISFPLKCTRAGYFQEVNIYLNKLAVDLKCNLTCPSNKQQLDIHRSLVKSIAENQWSHRYVADAQPTSSFIFPALEALTDFWKTSWYYMIGTLIIAGIIALIILKHI
;
A
#
# COMPACT_ATOMS: atom_id res chain seq x y z
N MET A 1 9.07 7.33 -23.18
CA MET A 1 7.70 6.78 -23.35
C MET A 1 6.77 7.64 -22.50
N HIS A 2 5.83 8.36 -23.11
CA HIS A 2 4.91 9.29 -22.42
C HIS A 2 3.50 8.71 -22.47
N GLN A 3 2.80 8.73 -21.32
CA GLN A 3 1.40 8.33 -21.21
C GLN A 3 0.52 9.56 -21.08
N THR A 4 -0.55 9.58 -21.89
CA THR A 4 -1.52 10.66 -22.02
C THR A 4 -2.81 10.21 -21.32
N TRP A 5 -3.31 11.00 -20.36
CA TRP A 5 -4.60 10.75 -19.73
C TRP A 5 -5.65 11.65 -20.37
N LEU A 6 -6.75 11.06 -20.86
CA LEU A 6 -7.87 11.80 -21.46
C LEU A 6 -8.98 11.91 -20.41
N GLN A 7 -9.35 13.13 -20.04
CA GLN A 7 -10.53 13.38 -19.20
C GLN A 7 -11.69 13.84 -20.09
N PRO A 8 -12.89 13.24 -19.98
CA PRO A 8 -14.05 13.65 -20.77
C PRO A 8 -14.64 14.95 -20.20
N THR A 9 -14.73 16.00 -21.02
CA THR A 9 -15.51 17.20 -20.73
C THR A 9 -16.96 17.06 -21.21
N GLU A 10 -17.85 17.87 -20.64
CA GLU A 10 -19.29 17.89 -20.97
C GLU A 10 -19.58 18.41 -22.40
N ASP A 11 -18.59 19.03 -23.03
CA ASP A 11 -18.53 19.30 -24.46
C ASP A 11 -17.60 18.26 -25.11
N LYS A 12 -17.95 17.74 -26.30
CA LYS A 12 -17.32 16.58 -26.98
C LYS A 12 -15.88 16.83 -27.48
N SER A 13 -15.12 17.69 -26.81
CA SER A 13 -13.70 17.89 -27.03
C SER A 13 -12.89 17.10 -26.01
N VAL A 14 -11.75 16.56 -26.43
CA VAL A 14 -10.85 15.84 -25.53
C VAL A 14 -9.65 16.76 -25.28
N LEU A 15 -9.50 17.22 -24.05
CA LEU A 15 -8.34 18.03 -23.66
C LEU A 15 -7.15 17.12 -23.43
N ALA A 16 -6.10 17.25 -24.24
CA ALA A 16 -4.85 16.57 -24.02
C ALA A 16 -3.91 17.45 -23.17
N THR A 17 -3.81 17.14 -21.88
CA THR A 17 -2.86 17.82 -20.99
C THR A 17 -1.48 17.21 -21.19
N PHE A 18 -0.58 17.95 -21.85
CA PHE A 18 0.80 17.54 -22.05
C PHE A 18 1.70 18.08 -20.94
N THR A 19 2.36 17.21 -20.19
CA THR A 19 3.44 17.58 -19.28
C THR A 19 4.74 17.76 -20.07
N ALA A 20 4.98 18.98 -20.56
CA ALA A 20 6.25 19.32 -21.18
C ALA A 20 7.39 19.32 -20.14
N ARG A 21 8.57 18.82 -20.54
CA ARG A 21 9.83 19.03 -19.82
C ARG A 21 10.61 20.15 -20.54
N PRO A 22 10.33 21.43 -20.28
CA PRO A 22 11.05 22.52 -20.93
C PRO A 22 12.53 22.44 -20.56
N LYS A 23 13.42 22.59 -21.57
CA LYS A 23 14.84 22.86 -21.33
C LYS A 23 14.99 24.35 -21.11
N LEU A 24 15.23 24.73 -19.87
CA LEU A 24 15.49 26.11 -19.47
C LEU A 24 17.01 26.34 -19.47
N GLN A 25 17.47 27.33 -20.24
CA GLN A 25 18.85 27.80 -20.19
C GLN A 25 18.86 29.15 -19.46
N ILE A 26 19.54 29.21 -18.32
CA ILE A 26 19.65 30.41 -17.49
C ILE A 26 21.10 30.89 -17.61
N SER A 27 21.31 32.12 -18.11
CA SER A 27 22.61 32.79 -18.06
C SER A 27 22.56 33.86 -16.99
N VAL A 28 23.49 33.81 -16.04
CA VAL A 28 23.55 34.72 -14.90
C VAL A 28 24.92 35.39 -14.91
N HIS A 29 24.94 36.72 -14.94
CA HIS A 29 26.16 37.53 -14.86
C HIS A 29 26.14 38.35 -13.56
N ASP A 30 27.31 38.46 -12.91
CA ASP A 30 27.55 39.28 -11.71
C ASP A 30 26.61 39.04 -10.52
N LEU A 31 26.22 37.79 -10.27
CA LEU A 31 25.34 37.44 -9.16
C LEU A 31 26.13 36.96 -7.94
N LYS A 32 25.91 37.63 -6.80
CA LYS A 32 26.48 37.25 -5.50
C LYS A 32 25.47 36.42 -4.73
N LEU A 33 25.60 35.10 -4.83
CA LEU A 33 24.78 34.14 -4.09
C LEU A 33 25.19 34.13 -2.61
N THR A 34 24.26 34.48 -1.73
CA THR A 34 24.44 34.33 -0.29
C THR A 34 23.46 33.27 0.18
N THR A 35 23.97 32.06 0.45
CA THR A 35 23.14 30.93 0.88
C THR A 35 23.01 30.97 2.39
N VAL A 36 21.80 31.17 2.89
CA VAL A 36 21.47 30.96 4.30
C VAL A 36 20.86 29.57 4.40
N ILE A 37 21.55 28.65 5.09
CA ILE A 37 21.07 27.28 5.29
C ILE A 37 20.55 27.18 6.71
N ASP A 38 19.24 27.10 6.84
CA ASP A 38 18.61 26.77 8.11
C ASP A 38 18.87 25.28 8.42
N GLN A 39 19.50 25.00 9.56
CA GLN A 39 19.82 23.64 10.00
C GLN A 39 18.59 22.94 10.60
N ASN A 40 17.51 22.88 9.84
CA ASN A 40 16.26 22.29 10.30
C ASN A 40 16.36 20.76 10.26
N THR A 41 15.84 20.14 11.31
CA THR A 41 15.62 18.70 11.36
C THR A 41 14.22 18.39 10.85
N CYS A 42 14.07 17.26 10.18
CA CYS A 42 12.78 16.79 9.71
C CYS A 42 12.54 15.35 10.14
N ARG A 43 11.27 14.98 10.22
CA ARG A 43 10.82 13.61 10.54
C ARG A 43 9.67 13.22 9.64
N ALA A 44 9.82 12.12 8.91
CA ALA A 44 8.74 11.54 8.12
C ALA A 44 8.19 10.28 8.80
N LYS A 45 6.88 10.08 8.62
CA LYS A 45 6.15 8.89 9.03
C LYS A 45 5.40 8.32 7.82
N PHE A 46 5.62 7.04 7.56
CA PHE A 46 4.86 6.28 6.57
C PHE A 46 3.53 5.82 7.17
N HIS A 47 2.45 5.87 6.37
CA HIS A 47 1.12 5.40 6.79
C HIS A 47 0.67 4.16 6.03
N LYS A 48 0.54 4.28 4.72
CA LYS A 48 0.02 3.21 3.85
C LYS A 48 0.58 3.36 2.45
N ILE A 49 0.62 2.24 1.74
CA ILE A 49 0.89 2.18 0.30
C ILE A 49 -0.20 1.32 -0.32
N SER A 50 -0.74 1.78 -1.45
CA SER A 50 -1.79 1.09 -2.20
C SER A 50 -1.58 1.30 -3.69
N GLY A 51 -1.75 0.24 -4.47
CA GLY A 51 -1.63 0.27 -5.92
C GLY A 51 -1.02 -1.02 -6.44
N CYS A 52 -0.34 -0.94 -7.58
CA CYS A 52 0.18 -2.09 -8.27
C CYS A 52 1.70 -2.01 -8.50
N ALA A 53 2.32 -3.18 -8.57
CA ALA A 53 3.70 -3.33 -9.02
C ALA A 53 3.73 -3.67 -10.51
N ASN A 54 4.73 -3.13 -11.23
CA ASN A 54 4.92 -3.23 -12.68
C ASN A 54 3.77 -2.67 -13.52
N CYS A 55 3.06 -1.67 -12.99
CA CYS A 55 1.97 -1.00 -13.69
C CYS A 55 2.30 0.48 -13.97
N PRO A 56 1.72 1.07 -15.02
CA PRO A 56 1.88 2.49 -15.28
C PRO A 56 1.15 3.41 -14.30
N GLU A 57 0.16 2.91 -13.57
CA GLU A 57 -0.51 3.67 -12.50
C GLU A 57 0.38 3.81 -11.26
N GLY A 58 1.31 2.87 -11.07
CA GLY A 58 2.20 2.80 -9.91
C GLY A 58 1.49 2.47 -8.60
N ALA A 59 2.13 2.84 -7.50
CA ALA A 59 1.60 2.71 -6.15
C ALA A 59 1.63 4.05 -5.43
N THR A 60 0.51 4.45 -4.85
CA THR A 60 0.39 5.66 -4.05
C THR A 60 0.75 5.36 -2.61
N ALA A 61 1.77 6.05 -2.10
CA ALA A 61 2.21 5.98 -0.72
C ALA A 61 1.87 7.28 0.02
N SER A 62 1.25 7.15 1.18
CA SER A 62 0.86 8.28 2.03
C SER A 62 1.88 8.48 3.15
N PHE A 63 2.37 9.71 3.30
CA PHE A 63 3.35 10.11 4.31
C PHE A 63 2.89 11.35 5.08
N THR A 64 3.36 11.49 6.31
CA THR A 64 3.33 12.76 7.04
C THR A 64 4.76 13.20 7.34
N CYS A 65 5.13 14.42 6.94
CA CYS A 65 6.44 14.98 7.29
C CYS A 65 6.30 16.20 8.21
N SER A 66 7.12 16.23 9.25
CA SER A 66 7.20 17.32 10.23
C SER A 66 8.62 17.90 10.29
N THR A 67 8.76 19.16 10.66
CA THR A 67 10.07 19.81 10.88
C THR A 67 10.06 20.58 12.20
N ASP A 68 11.23 20.73 12.82
CA ASP A 68 11.41 21.51 14.04
C ASP A 68 11.25 23.02 13.82
N PHE A 69 11.58 23.52 12.62
CA PHE A 69 11.54 24.93 12.31
C PHE A 69 11.05 25.23 10.89
N GLY A 70 10.30 26.32 10.76
CA GLY A 70 9.76 26.81 9.48
C GLY A 70 8.98 25.79 8.64
N GLU A 71 9.11 25.94 7.33
CA GLU A 71 8.83 24.90 6.33
C GLU A 71 10.16 24.38 5.80
N SER A 72 10.24 23.08 5.51
CA SER A 72 11.45 22.46 4.97
C SER A 72 11.06 21.41 3.94
N GLU A 73 11.98 21.11 3.02
CA GLU A 73 11.84 20.04 2.05
C GLU A 73 12.88 18.96 2.34
N GLY A 74 12.40 17.75 2.61
CA GLY A 74 13.25 16.57 2.75
C GLY A 74 13.26 15.76 1.46
N HIS A 75 14.37 15.10 1.16
CA HIS A 75 14.44 14.15 0.04
C HIS A 75 14.51 12.72 0.56
N VAL A 76 13.57 11.89 0.09
CA VAL A 76 13.55 10.46 0.39
C VAL A 76 14.28 9.72 -0.72
N PHE A 77 15.15 8.80 -0.34
CA PHE A 77 15.86 7.88 -1.24
C PHE A 77 15.60 6.44 -0.81
N CYS A 78 15.03 5.62 -1.69
CA CYS A 78 14.81 4.19 -1.45
C CYS A 78 15.61 3.38 -2.48
N GLY A 79 16.73 2.80 -2.07
CA GLY A 79 17.67 2.16 -3.00
C GLY A 79 18.28 3.16 -4.00
N GLU A 80 18.47 2.74 -5.25
CA GLU A 80 19.15 3.54 -6.28
C GLU A 80 18.22 4.29 -7.23
N THR A 81 16.96 3.85 -7.38
CA THR A 81 16.06 4.31 -8.45
C THR A 81 14.90 5.17 -7.97
N ILE A 82 14.55 5.12 -6.69
CA ILE A 82 13.38 5.82 -6.15
C ILE A 82 13.87 7.01 -5.33
N SER A 83 13.55 8.21 -5.81
CA SER A 83 13.81 9.46 -5.10
C SER A 83 12.66 10.43 -5.31
N PHE A 84 12.24 11.08 -4.23
CA PHE A 84 11.18 12.09 -4.29
C PHE A 84 11.30 13.11 -3.14
N PRO A 85 10.86 14.36 -3.37
CA PRO A 85 10.75 15.36 -2.33
C PRO A 85 9.54 15.10 -1.42
N LEU A 86 9.67 15.47 -0.16
CA LEU A 86 8.59 15.56 0.82
C LEU A 86 8.59 16.96 1.42
N LYS A 87 7.44 17.64 1.32
CA LYS A 87 7.22 18.90 2.03
C LYS A 87 6.96 18.64 3.50
N CYS A 88 7.61 19.39 4.38
CA CYS A 88 7.54 19.24 5.83
C CYS A 88 7.16 20.58 6.49
N THR A 89 6.24 20.54 7.45
CA THR A 89 5.80 21.71 8.22
C THR A 89 5.85 21.41 9.72
N ARG A 90 5.84 22.43 10.59
CA ARG A 90 5.86 22.18 12.06
C ARG A 90 4.66 21.37 12.55
N ALA A 91 3.48 21.59 11.98
CA ALA A 91 2.27 20.87 12.33
C ALA A 91 2.23 19.43 11.76
N GLY A 92 3.13 19.09 10.85
CA GLY A 92 3.05 17.88 10.06
C GLY A 92 2.21 18.09 8.81
N TYR A 93 2.78 17.79 7.64
CA TYR A 93 2.11 17.88 6.36
C TYR A 93 1.83 16.49 5.82
N PHE A 94 0.55 16.18 5.58
CA PHE A 94 0.12 14.95 4.94
C PHE A 94 0.21 15.09 3.42
N GLN A 95 0.88 14.14 2.77
CA GLN A 95 1.02 14.12 1.32
C GLN A 95 1.03 12.69 0.80
N GLU A 96 0.60 12.56 -0.46
CA GLU A 96 0.60 11.29 -1.18
C GLU A 96 1.56 11.39 -2.36
N VAL A 97 2.39 10.37 -2.50
CA VAL A 97 3.42 10.30 -3.54
C VAL A 97 3.18 9.05 -4.36
N ASN A 98 3.20 9.19 -5.68
CA ASN A 98 3.14 8.04 -6.58
C ASN A 98 4.55 7.47 -6.82
N ILE A 99 4.72 6.18 -6.56
CA ILE A 99 5.99 5.47 -6.63
C ILE A 99 5.84 4.30 -7.61
N TYR A 100 6.78 4.19 -8.54
CA TYR A 100 6.83 3.09 -9.50
C TYR A 100 7.70 1.96 -8.95
N LEU A 101 7.09 0.78 -8.80
CA LEU A 101 7.72 -0.37 -8.17
C LEU A 101 7.74 -1.56 -9.12
N ASN A 102 8.89 -2.21 -9.22
CA ASN A 102 9.06 -3.38 -10.09
C ASN A 102 8.85 -4.72 -9.36
N LYS A 103 8.68 -4.68 -8.03
CA LYS A 103 8.56 -5.86 -7.16
C LYS A 103 7.24 -5.84 -6.39
N LEU A 104 6.68 -7.03 -6.16
CA LEU A 104 5.40 -7.24 -5.50
C LEU A 104 5.48 -7.16 -3.97
N ALA A 105 6.55 -7.69 -3.39
CA ALA A 105 6.84 -7.53 -1.97
C ALA A 105 7.62 -6.23 -1.77
N VAL A 106 7.08 -5.33 -0.95
CA VAL A 106 7.65 -4.02 -0.64
C VAL A 106 8.24 -4.06 0.76
N ASP A 107 9.51 -4.46 0.84
CA ASP A 107 10.40 -4.20 1.97
C ASP A 107 11.43 -3.16 1.54
N LEU A 108 11.00 -1.91 1.46
CA LEU A 108 11.86 -0.80 1.03
C LEU A 108 12.45 -0.12 2.25
N LYS A 109 13.77 -0.18 2.37
CA LYS A 109 14.55 0.66 3.29
C LYS A 109 14.82 1.98 2.60
N CYS A 110 14.25 3.06 3.12
CA CYS A 110 14.39 4.39 2.61
C CYS A 110 15.16 5.27 3.60
N ASN A 111 15.87 6.27 3.09
CA ASN A 111 16.52 7.30 3.89
C ASN A 111 15.95 8.67 3.52
N LEU A 112 15.37 9.34 4.50
CA LEU A 112 15.01 10.75 4.42
C LEU A 112 16.25 11.58 4.77
N THR A 113 16.66 12.43 3.84
CA THR A 113 17.75 13.40 4.04
C THR A 113 17.17 14.80 4.12
N CYS A 114 17.50 15.49 5.20
CA CYS A 114 17.20 16.90 5.44
C CYS A 114 18.50 17.65 5.74
N PRO A 115 18.48 19.00 5.76
CA PRO A 115 19.69 19.81 5.90
C PRO A 115 20.54 19.45 7.12
N SER A 116 19.89 19.10 8.24
CA SER A 116 20.57 18.85 9.52
C SER A 116 20.59 17.37 9.93
N ASN A 117 19.68 16.54 9.41
CA ASN A 117 19.57 15.13 9.82
C ASN A 117 19.26 14.17 8.67
N LYS A 118 19.61 12.90 8.91
CA LYS A 118 19.19 11.75 8.10
C LYS A 118 18.35 10.82 8.98
N GLN A 119 17.24 10.36 8.46
CA GLN A 119 16.35 9.43 9.14
C GLN A 119 16.10 8.22 8.24
N GLN A 120 16.26 7.01 8.79
CA GLN A 120 15.84 5.79 8.10
C GLN A 120 14.32 5.60 8.25
N LEU A 121 13.67 5.26 7.15
CA LEU A 121 12.23 5.00 7.03
C LEU A 121 12.04 3.66 6.34
N ASP A 122 11.42 2.70 7.02
CA ASP A 122 11.13 1.40 6.44
C ASP A 122 9.66 1.36 5.99
N ILE A 123 9.45 1.04 4.70
CA ILE A 123 8.14 0.88 4.09
C ILE A 123 7.90 -0.62 3.93
N HIS A 124 6.85 -1.12 4.57
CA HIS A 124 6.50 -2.54 4.62
C HIS A 124 5.07 -2.74 4.13
N ARG A 125 4.86 -3.45 3.02
CA ARG A 125 3.55 -4.00 2.55
C ARG A 125 3.70 -4.94 1.35
N SER A 126 2.67 -5.73 1.08
CA SER A 126 2.53 -6.48 -0.18
C SER A 126 1.66 -5.70 -1.17
N LEU A 127 2.09 -5.59 -2.43
CA LEU A 127 1.34 -4.99 -3.53
C LEU A 127 0.81 -6.05 -4.48
N VAL A 128 -0.31 -5.73 -5.15
CA VAL A 128 -0.91 -6.62 -6.15
C VAL A 128 -0.20 -6.42 -7.49
N LYS A 129 -0.01 -7.50 -8.26
CA LYS A 129 0.52 -7.42 -9.63
C LYS A 129 -0.58 -6.89 -10.54
N SER A 130 -0.30 -5.89 -11.38
CA SER A 130 -1.20 -5.62 -12.50
C SER A 130 -1.09 -6.80 -13.47
N ILE A 131 -2.14 -7.60 -13.55
CA ILE A 131 -2.29 -8.59 -14.61
C ILE A 131 -2.52 -7.76 -15.87
N ALA A 132 -1.66 -7.90 -16.88
CA ALA A 132 -1.85 -7.23 -18.15
C ALA A 132 -3.22 -7.67 -18.71
N GLU A 133 -4.17 -6.74 -18.70
CA GLU A 133 -5.56 -6.98 -19.03
C GLU A 133 -5.66 -7.29 -20.52
N ASN A 134 -5.75 -8.57 -20.87
CA ASN A 134 -6.37 -8.95 -22.13
C ASN A 134 -7.86 -8.61 -22.02
N GLN A 135 -8.34 -7.83 -22.99
CA GLN A 135 -9.59 -7.06 -23.06
C GLN A 135 -10.92 -7.84 -22.91
N TRP A 136 -10.92 -9.03 -22.30
CA TRP A 136 -12.03 -9.98 -22.27
C TRP A 136 -12.26 -10.63 -20.90
N SER A 137 -11.88 -10.00 -19.79
CA SER A 137 -12.28 -10.52 -18.47
C SER A 137 -13.01 -9.44 -17.68
N HIS A 138 -14.33 -9.64 -17.53
CA HIS A 138 -15.16 -8.84 -16.66
C HIS A 138 -14.62 -8.92 -15.22
N ARG A 139 -14.12 -7.79 -14.73
CA ARG A 139 -13.98 -7.38 -13.33
C ARG A 139 -14.25 -8.46 -12.27
N TYR A 140 -13.18 -8.86 -11.58
CA TYR A 140 -13.17 -9.00 -10.12
C TYR A 140 -11.78 -8.62 -9.60
N VAL A 141 -11.51 -7.32 -9.44
CA VAL A 141 -10.49 -6.89 -8.47
C VAL A 141 -11.17 -6.96 -7.12
N ALA A 142 -11.18 -8.14 -6.52
CA ALA A 142 -11.49 -8.26 -5.10
C ALA A 142 -10.41 -7.51 -4.34
N ASP A 143 -10.81 -6.60 -3.46
CA ASP A 143 -9.93 -5.97 -2.47
C ASP A 143 -8.98 -7.02 -1.89
N ALA A 144 -7.70 -6.91 -2.20
CA ALA A 144 -6.68 -7.71 -1.56
C ALA A 144 -6.54 -7.22 -0.11
N GLN A 145 -7.41 -7.70 0.76
CA GLN A 145 -7.15 -7.68 2.19
C GLN A 145 -5.84 -8.44 2.42
N PRO A 146 -4.88 -7.90 3.18
CA PRO A 146 -3.69 -8.64 3.56
C PRO A 146 -4.14 -9.77 4.49
N THR A 147 -4.37 -10.96 3.94
CA THR A 147 -4.60 -12.16 4.74
C THR A 147 -3.27 -12.57 5.37
N SER A 148 -2.98 -11.98 6.53
CA SER A 148 -1.97 -12.47 7.45
C SER A 148 -2.44 -13.78 8.07
N SER A 149 -2.39 -14.86 7.31
CA SER A 149 -2.43 -16.23 7.83
C SER A 149 -2.14 -17.20 6.67
N PHE A 150 -0.86 -17.36 6.37
CA PHE A 150 -0.35 -18.56 5.70
C PHE A 150 -0.47 -19.74 6.67
N ILE A 151 -1.67 -20.32 6.81
CA ILE A 151 -1.84 -21.65 7.42
C ILE A 151 -2.89 -22.41 6.61
N PHE A 152 -2.44 -23.57 6.11
CA PHE A 152 -3.11 -24.58 5.29
C PHE A 152 -4.65 -24.69 5.45
N PRO A 153 -5.46 -24.39 4.40
CA PRO A 153 -6.91 -24.60 4.43
C PRO A 153 -7.33 -26.09 4.43
N ALA A 154 -6.39 -27.04 4.37
CA ALA A 154 -6.67 -28.47 4.40
C ALA A 154 -6.76 -29.06 5.82
N LEU A 155 -6.18 -28.42 6.83
CA LEU A 155 -6.10 -28.99 8.17
C LEU A 155 -7.31 -28.61 9.05
N GLU A 156 -7.87 -27.42 8.89
CA GLU A 156 -9.06 -26.98 9.65
C GLU A 156 -10.35 -27.70 9.20
N ALA A 157 -10.43 -28.13 7.93
CA ALA A 157 -11.54 -28.95 7.45
C ALA A 157 -11.60 -30.33 8.13
N LEU A 158 -10.45 -30.89 8.54
CA LEU A 158 -10.38 -32.18 9.22
C LEU A 158 -10.80 -32.07 10.69
N THR A 159 -10.50 -30.95 11.36
CA THR A 159 -10.87 -30.76 12.77
C THR A 159 -12.37 -30.52 12.97
N ASP A 160 -13.03 -29.87 12.01
CA ASP A 160 -14.49 -29.68 12.05
C ASP A 160 -15.26 -30.98 11.72
N PHE A 161 -14.71 -31.84 10.87
CA PHE A 161 -15.28 -33.17 10.63
C PHE A 161 -15.27 -34.05 11.90
N TRP A 162 -14.20 -33.98 12.68
CA TRP A 162 -14.09 -34.77 13.91
C TRP A 162 -14.97 -34.24 15.04
N LYS A 163 -15.09 -32.91 15.19
CA LYS A 163 -15.92 -32.29 16.24
C LYS A 163 -17.42 -32.34 15.96
N THR A 164 -17.84 -32.39 14.71
CA THR A 164 -19.26 -32.49 14.36
C THR A 164 -19.72 -33.94 14.40
N SER A 165 -18.89 -34.89 13.93
CA SER A 165 -19.26 -36.31 13.81
C SER A 165 -19.46 -37.02 15.17
N TRP A 166 -18.56 -36.83 16.14
CA TRP A 166 -18.68 -37.51 17.45
C TRP A 166 -19.91 -37.07 18.27
N TYR A 167 -20.35 -35.81 18.14
CA TYR A 167 -21.56 -35.29 18.82
C TYR A 167 -22.84 -36.01 18.36
N TYR A 168 -22.99 -36.24 17.06
CA TYR A 168 -24.14 -36.99 16.51
C TYR A 168 -24.09 -38.49 16.85
N MET A 169 -22.90 -39.08 16.93
CA MET A 169 -22.74 -40.49 17.32
C MET A 169 -23.10 -40.74 18.80
N ILE A 170 -22.68 -39.84 19.70
CA ILE A 170 -23.05 -39.96 21.12
C ILE A 170 -24.54 -39.67 21.34
N GLY A 171 -25.09 -38.66 20.64
CA GLY A 171 -26.51 -38.31 20.73
C GLY A 171 -27.44 -39.46 20.36
N THR A 172 -27.14 -40.20 19.28
CA THR A 172 -27.98 -41.32 18.85
C THR A 172 -27.93 -42.51 19.81
N LEU A 173 -26.78 -42.81 20.42
CA LEU A 173 -26.66 -43.87 21.43
C LEU A 173 -27.44 -43.57 22.71
N ILE A 174 -27.43 -42.32 23.17
CA ILE A 174 -28.21 -41.90 24.36
C ILE A 174 -29.71 -42.02 24.07
N ILE A 175 -30.17 -41.54 22.91
CA ILE A 175 -31.59 -41.61 22.53
C ILE A 175 -32.05 -43.07 22.39
N ALA A 176 -31.27 -43.92 21.74
CA ALA A 176 -31.57 -45.35 21.63
C ALA A 176 -31.63 -46.05 23.00
N GLY A 177 -30.72 -45.70 23.92
CA GLY A 177 -30.73 -46.21 25.29
C GLY A 177 -31.98 -45.80 26.08
N ILE A 178 -32.42 -44.55 25.95
CA ILE A 178 -33.65 -44.05 26.58
C ILE A 178 -34.87 -44.80 26.03
N ILE A 179 -34.95 -44.99 24.71
CA ILE A 179 -36.05 -45.73 24.07
C ILE A 179 -36.08 -47.17 24.57
N ALA A 180 -34.93 -47.84 24.66
CA ALA A 180 -34.84 -49.21 25.17
C ALA A 180 -35.31 -49.32 26.63
N LEU A 181 -34.95 -48.36 27.49
CA LEU A 181 -35.40 -48.32 28.90
C LEU A 181 -36.90 -48.06 29.02
N ILE A 182 -37.49 -47.22 28.17
CA ILE A 182 -38.95 -47.00 28.14
C ILE A 182 -39.68 -48.28 27.74
N ILE A 183 -39.18 -49.01 26.73
CA ILE A 183 -39.77 -50.28 26.29
C ILE A 183 -39.64 -51.34 27.39
N LEU A 184 -38.48 -51.42 28.06
CA LEU A 184 -38.25 -52.40 29.13
C LEU A 184 -39.11 -52.15 30.38
N LYS A 185 -39.54 -50.91 30.62
CA LYS A 185 -40.43 -50.55 31.74
C LYS A 185 -41.90 -50.86 31.44
N HIS A 186 -42.26 -51.04 30.17
CA HIS A 186 -43.63 -51.26 29.72
C HIS A 186 -43.99 -52.73 29.45
N ILE A 187 -43.02 -53.62 29.60
CA ILE A 187 -43.12 -55.09 29.59
C ILE A 187 -43.09 -55.57 31.04
#